data_AF-A0A8K0TVR0-F1
#
_entry.id   AF-A0A8K0TVR0-F1
#
_cell.length_a   1.000
_cell.length_b   1.000
_cell.length_c   1.000
_cell.angle_alpha   90.00
_cell.angle_beta   90.00
_cell.angle_gamma   90.00
#
_symmetry.space_group_name_H-M   'P 1'
#
loop_
_entity.id
_entity.type
_entity.pdbx_description
1 polymer ?
#
loop_
_entity_poly.entity_id
_entity_poly.type
_entity_poly.pdbx_seq_one_letter_code
_entity_poly.pdbx_strand_id
1 'polypeptide(L)'
;CSARRVTDVIYGVYKMPTGQSMQIADLSWWPKQTTWVESNFDVGYWSLDNKIWFRTCLSKIYAGKAQPHNAHHWANALKKYKFTLKIIQNYWSTSAKYLHDLLNL
;
A
#
# COMPACT_ATOMS: atom_id res chain seq x y z
N CYS A 1 -19.47 -10.05 9.38
CA CYS A 1 -18.69 -9.34 10.42
C CYS A 1 -17.34 -9.97 10.82
N SER A 2 -16.96 -11.17 10.37
CA SER A 2 -15.70 -11.80 10.82
C SER A 2 -14.44 -11.40 10.04
N ALA A 3 -14.54 -11.16 8.73
CA ALA A 3 -13.40 -10.94 7.83
C ALA A 3 -12.57 -9.67 8.16
N ARG A 4 -13.22 -8.59 8.63
CA ARG A 4 -12.51 -7.35 9.00
C ARG A 4 -11.54 -7.54 10.18
N ARG A 5 -11.83 -8.45 11.11
CA ARG A 5 -11.00 -8.64 12.30
C ARG A 5 -9.66 -9.32 12.01
N VAL A 6 -9.63 -10.25 11.05
CA VAL A 6 -8.40 -10.98 10.70
C VAL A 6 -7.40 -10.06 9.99
N THR A 7 -7.90 -9.25 9.06
CA THR A 7 -7.08 -8.27 8.33
C THR A 7 -6.46 -7.23 9.27
N ASP A 8 -7.20 -6.79 10.29
CA ASP A 8 -6.71 -5.81 11.26
C ASP A 8 -5.52 -6.35 12.07
N VAL A 9 -5.51 -7.65 12.39
CA VAL A 9 -4.38 -8.30 13.07
C VAL A 9 -3.15 -8.38 12.17
N ILE A 10 -3.34 -8.79 10.90
CA ILE A 10 -2.22 -8.92 9.94
C ILE A 10 -1.55 -7.57 9.68
N TYR A 11 -2.33 -6.49 9.56
CA TYR A 11 -1.79 -5.14 9.33
C TYR A 11 -1.28 -4.46 10.61
N GLY A 12 -1.45 -5.08 11.78
CA GLY A 12 -1.08 -4.49 13.07
C GLY A 12 -1.86 -3.21 13.35
N VAL A 13 -3.18 -3.26 13.19
CA VAL A 13 -4.07 -2.11 13.41
C VAL A 13 -4.31 -1.90 14.91
N TYR A 14 -3.95 -0.71 15.39
CA TYR A 14 -4.27 -0.18 16.70
C TYR A 14 -5.41 0.83 16.58
N LYS A 15 -6.40 0.69 17.46
CA LYS A 15 -7.54 1.59 17.56
C LYS A 15 -7.25 2.63 18.63
N MET A 16 -7.03 3.87 18.23
CA MET A 16 -6.70 4.96 19.16
C MET A 16 -7.86 5.98 19.23
N PRO A 17 -8.35 6.31 20.44
CA PRO A 17 -9.33 7.38 20.62
C PRO A 17 -8.73 8.72 20.22
N THR A 18 -9.42 9.47 19.37
CA THR A 18 -8.87 10.70 18.78
C THR A 18 -9.09 11.96 19.63
N GLY A 19 -9.51 11.81 20.89
CA GLY A 19 -9.71 12.93 21.84
C GLY A 19 -10.93 13.82 21.57
N GLN A 20 -11.58 13.71 20.41
CA GLN A 20 -12.81 14.41 20.05
C GLN A 20 -13.95 13.43 19.77
N SER A 21 -14.85 13.27 20.74
CA SER A 21 -16.02 12.35 20.67
C SER A 21 -15.67 10.89 20.32
N MET A 22 -16.68 10.06 20.04
CA MET A 22 -16.63 8.61 19.81
C MET A 22 -15.81 8.17 18.57
N GLN A 23 -14.97 9.05 18.01
CA GLN A 23 -14.13 8.77 16.85
C GLN A 23 -12.86 8.03 17.26
N ILE A 24 -12.69 6.85 16.67
CA ILE A 24 -11.53 5.99 16.83
C ILE A 24 -10.74 6.03 15.51
N ALA A 25 -9.48 6.42 15.59
CA ALA A 25 -8.57 6.34 14.46
C ALA A 25 -7.95 4.94 14.38
N ASP A 26 -8.03 4.32 13.21
CA ASP A 26 -7.27 3.12 12.88
C ASP A 26 -5.84 3.52 12.48
N LEU A 27 -4.86 3.12 13.28
CA LEU A 27 -3.43 3.28 13.00
C LEU A 27 -2.81 1.91 12.70
N SER A 28 -2.00 1.81 11.66
CA SER A 28 -1.34 0.54 11.29
C SER A 28 0.12 0.74 10.93
N TRP A 29 0.94 -0.28 11.20
CA TRP A 29 2.36 -0.30 10.79
C TRP A 29 2.56 -0.56 9.31
N TRP A 30 1.53 -1.09 8.64
CA TRP A 30 1.52 -1.36 7.20
C TRP A 30 0.28 -0.76 6.55
N PRO A 31 0.35 -0.34 5.27
CA PRO A 31 -0.81 0.17 4.57
C PRO A 31 -1.87 -0.92 4.42
N LYS A 32 -3.14 -0.53 4.54
CA LYS A 32 -4.27 -1.42 4.23
C LYS A 32 -4.28 -1.72 2.73
N GLN A 33 -4.85 -2.87 2.36
CA GLN A 33 -4.95 -3.30 0.96
C GLN A 33 -5.55 -2.23 0.04
N THR A 34 -6.60 -1.55 0.46
CA THR A 34 -7.23 -0.48 -0.34
C THR A 34 -6.25 0.67 -0.64
N THR A 35 -5.47 1.09 0.35
CA THR A 35 -4.45 2.14 0.20
C THR A 35 -3.25 1.68 -0.63
N TRP A 36 -2.94 0.38 -0.60
CA TRP A 36 -1.87 -0.21 -1.42
C TRP A 36 -2.27 -0.30 -2.89
N VAL A 37 -3.46 -0.80 -3.19
CA VAL A 37 -4.00 -0.94 -4.56
C VAL A 37 -4.15 0.41 -5.26
N GLU A 38 -4.53 1.45 -4.51
CA GLU A 38 -4.60 2.83 -5.04
C GLU A 38 -3.20 3.46 -5.24
N SER A 39 -2.13 2.79 -4.82
CA SER A 39 -0.76 3.29 -4.92
C SER A 39 0.00 2.73 -6.11
N ASN A 40 1.17 3.29 -6.36
CA ASN A 40 2.06 2.87 -7.45
C ASN A 40 2.79 1.55 -7.17
N PHE A 41 2.63 0.99 -5.98
CA PHE A 41 3.32 -0.22 -5.55
C PHE A 41 2.54 -1.49 -5.90
N ASP A 42 1.26 -1.36 -6.27
CA ASP A 42 0.46 -2.48 -6.77
C ASP A 42 0.71 -2.71 -8.26
N VAL A 43 1.85 -3.33 -8.54
CA VAL A 43 2.27 -3.70 -9.90
C VAL A 43 1.98 -5.18 -10.21
N GLY A 44 1.16 -5.85 -9.40
CA GLY A 44 0.82 -7.28 -9.56
C GLY A 44 1.93 -8.27 -9.16
N TYR A 45 3.13 -7.79 -8.82
CA TYR A 45 4.22 -8.61 -8.29
C TYR A 45 5.08 -7.83 -7.29
N TRP A 46 5.96 -8.52 -6.57
CA TRP A 46 6.86 -7.90 -5.61
C TRP A 46 8.11 -7.32 -6.29
N SER A 47 7.98 -6.09 -6.78
CA SER A 47 9.04 -5.37 -7.50
C SER A 47 10.26 -5.05 -6.63
N LEU A 48 11.36 -4.61 -7.26
CA LEU A 48 12.53 -4.13 -6.54
C LEU A 48 12.19 -2.91 -5.67
N ASP A 49 11.37 -1.99 -6.17
CA ASP A 49 10.91 -0.82 -5.42
C ASP A 49 10.09 -1.23 -4.19
N ASN A 50 9.21 -2.23 -4.33
CA ASN A 50 8.43 -2.79 -3.21
C ASN A 50 9.37 -3.33 -2.11
N LYS A 51 10.43 -4.03 -2.51
CA LYS A 51 11.45 -4.54 -1.58
C LYS A 51 12.20 -3.41 -0.88
N ILE A 52 12.65 -2.39 -1.62
CA ILE A 52 13.39 -1.25 -1.08
C ILE A 52 12.52 -0.47 -0.09
N TRP A 53 11.27 -0.19 -0.46
CA TRP A 53 10.29 0.47 0.39
C TRP A 53 10.07 -0.31 1.69
N PHE A 54 9.79 -1.61 1.58
CA PHE A 54 9.55 -2.47 2.74
C PHE A 54 10.74 -2.49 3.70
N ARG A 55 11.95 -2.68 3.18
CA ARG A 55 13.19 -2.66 3.98
C ARG A 55 13.41 -1.31 4.65
N THR A 56 13.14 -0.22 3.96
CA THR A 56 13.27 1.14 4.49
C THR A 56 12.29 1.38 5.64
N CYS A 57 11.02 0.98 5.46
CA CYS A 57 10.02 1.05 6.52
C CYS A 57 10.43 0.21 7.72
N LEU A 58 10.83 -1.05 7.51
CA LEU A 58 11.25 -1.96 8.57
C LEU A 58 12.46 -1.43 9.35
N SER A 59 13.46 -0.89 8.67
CA SER A 59 14.63 -0.27 9.31
C SER A 59 14.24 0.91 10.20
N LYS A 60 13.30 1.76 9.77
CA LYS A 60 12.82 2.88 10.59
C LYS A 60 12.03 2.41 11.81
N ILE A 61 11.24 1.36 11.68
CA ILE A 61 10.51 0.74 12.80
C ILE A 61 11.51 0.22 13.84
N TYR A 62 12.51 -0.56 13.43
CA TYR A 62 13.52 -1.08 14.34
C TYR A 62 14.40 -0.01 14.97
N ALA A 63 14.64 1.10 14.26
CA ALA A 63 15.34 2.25 14.82
C ALA A 63 14.48 3.10 15.78
N GLY A 64 13.20 2.76 16.00
CA GLY A 64 12.26 3.57 16.79
C GLY A 64 11.92 4.93 16.16
N LYS A 65 12.18 5.09 14.86
CA LYS A 65 12.00 6.35 14.09
C LYS A 65 10.71 6.38 13.28
N ALA A 66 9.89 5.33 13.35
CA ALA A 66 8.60 5.25 12.67
C ALA A 66 7.47 5.15 13.69
N GLN A 67 6.28 5.57 13.26
CA GLN A 67 5.04 5.47 14.01
C GLN A 67 3.96 4.86 13.11
N PRO A 68 2.97 4.16 13.68
CA PRO A 68 1.87 3.63 12.89
C PRO A 68 1.05 4.78 12.30
N HIS A 69 0.58 4.59 11.07
CA HIS A 69 -0.08 5.62 10.28
C HIS A 69 -1.56 5.28 10.06
N ASN A 70 -2.39 6.32 9.95
CA ASN A 70 -3.76 6.16 9.46
C ASN A 70 -3.79 6.07 7.92
N ALA A 71 -4.96 5.78 7.36
CA ALA A 71 -5.13 5.63 5.90
C ALA A 71 -4.65 6.86 5.10
N HIS A 72 -4.91 8.08 5.59
CA HIS A 72 -4.49 9.31 4.91
C HIS A 72 -2.97 9.46 4.88
N HIS A 73 -2.29 9.20 6.00
CA HIS A 73 -0.84 9.23 6.09
C HIS A 73 -0.20 8.16 5.20
N TRP A 74 -0.77 6.95 5.15
CA TRP A 74 -0.31 5.89 4.24
C TRP A 74 -0.45 6.29 2.78
N ALA A 75 -1.60 6.85 2.37
CA ALA A 75 -1.81 7.33 1.02
C ALA A 75 -0.74 8.37 0.63
N ASN A 76 -0.41 9.30 1.53
CA ASN A 76 0.62 10.31 1.27
C ASN A 76 2.06 9.73 1.27
N ALA A 77 2.35 8.75 2.12
CA ALA A 77 3.65 8.09 2.17
C ALA A 77 3.94 7.30 0.89
N LEU A 78 2.92 6.65 0.32
CA LEU A 78 3.05 5.88 -0.91
C LEU A 78 3.03 6.77 -2.17
N LYS A 79 2.44 7.98 -2.10
CA LYS A 79 2.45 8.96 -3.20
C LYS A 79 3.83 9.51 -3.57
N LYS A 80 4.81 9.56 -2.65
CA LYS A 80 6.12 10.22 -2.88
C LYS A 80 7.06 9.45 -3.81
N TYR A 81 6.80 8.19 -4.11
CA TYR A 81 7.61 7.39 -5.05
C TYR A 81 7.06 7.53 -6.49
N LYS A 82 7.05 8.77 -7.00
CA LYS A 82 6.50 9.14 -8.32
C LYS A 82 7.44 8.84 -9.50
N PHE A 83 7.87 7.59 -9.71
CA PHE A 83 8.56 7.30 -10.96
C PHE A 83 7.63 6.86 -12.11
N THR A 84 6.52 6.14 -11.90
CA THR A 84 6.09 5.27 -13.02
C THR A 84 4.62 4.88 -13.17
N LEU A 85 3.60 5.53 -12.56
CA LEU A 85 2.20 5.06 -12.77
C LEU A 85 1.76 5.04 -14.22
N LYS A 86 1.95 6.16 -14.94
CA LYS A 86 1.45 6.31 -16.31
C LYS A 86 2.22 5.41 -17.27
N ILE A 87 3.52 5.23 -17.01
CA ILE A 87 4.40 4.35 -17.79
C ILE A 87 4.05 2.88 -17.52
N ILE A 88 3.79 2.50 -16.27
CA ILE A 88 3.37 1.14 -15.91
C ILE A 88 2.01 0.85 -16.54
N GLN A 89 0.99 1.70 -16.33
CA GLN A 89 -0.34 1.51 -16.93
C GLN A 89 -0.28 1.42 -18.46
N ASN A 90 0.53 2.27 -19.11
CA ASN A 90 0.76 2.17 -20.54
C ASN A 90 1.46 0.86 -20.92
N TYR A 91 2.50 0.45 -20.19
CA TYR A 91 3.21 -0.81 -20.43
C TYR A 91 2.26 -2.02 -20.33
N TRP A 92 1.46 -2.10 -19.27
CA TRP A 92 0.47 -3.17 -19.12
C TRP A 92 -0.59 -3.15 -20.21
N SER A 93 -1.16 -1.98 -20.52
CA SER A 93 -2.18 -1.85 -21.58
C SER A 93 -1.62 -2.23 -22.95
N THR A 94 -0.42 -1.77 -23.28
CA THR A 94 0.26 -2.10 -24.53
C THR A 94 0.65 -3.57 -24.58
N SER A 95 1.23 -4.14 -23.52
CA SER A 95 1.56 -5.56 -23.44
C SER A 95 0.33 -6.45 -23.56
N ALA A 96 -0.79 -6.08 -22.93
CA ALA A 96 -2.05 -6.82 -23.03
C ALA A 96 -2.57 -6.82 -24.48
N LYS A 97 -2.51 -5.67 -25.17
CA LYS A 97 -2.87 -5.58 -26.60
C LYS A 97 -1.95 -6.43 -27.47
N TYR A 98 -0.64 -6.35 -27.25
CA TYR A 98 0.31 -7.20 -27.98
C TYR A 98 0.00 -8.69 -27.80
N LEU A 99 -0.24 -9.15 -26.56
CA LEU A 99 -0.57 -10.55 -26.30
C LEU A 99 -1.91 -10.97 -26.91
N HIS A 100 -2.91 -10.08 -26.91
CA HIS A 100 -4.20 -10.30 -27.57
C HIS A 100 -4.02 -10.47 -29.08
N ASP A 101 -3.28 -9.56 -29.73
CA ASP A 101 -3.01 -9.59 -31.17
C ASP A 101 -2.15 -10.80 -31.58
N LEU A 102 -1.22 -11.25 -30.73
CA LEU A 102 -0.30 -12.35 -31.03
C LEU A 102 -0.94 -13.73 -30.83
N LEU A 103 -1.93 -13.83 -29.93
CA LEU A 103 -2.63 -15.08 -29.63
C LEU A 103 -3.98 -15.23 -30.36
N ASN A 104 -4.43 -14.22 -31.12
CA ASN A 104 -5.73 -14.20 -31.82
C ASN A 104 -6.91 -14.62 -30.92
N LEU A 105 -6.88 -14.26 -29.63
CA LEU A 105 -8.03 -14.37 -28.74
C LEU A 105 -8.99 -13.20 -28.95
#